data_AF-A0A834MBW1-F1
#
_entry.id   AF-A0A834MBW1-F1
#
_cell.length_a   1.000
_cell.length_b   1.000
_cell.length_c   1.000
_cell.angle_alpha   90.00
_cell.angle_beta   90.00
_cell.angle_gamma   90.00
#
_symmetry.space_group_name_H-M   'P 1'
#
loop_
_entity.id
_entity.type
_entity.pdbx_description
1 polymer ?
#
loop_
_entity_poly.entity_id
_entity_poly.type
_entity_poly.pdbx_seq_one_letter_code
_entity_poly.pdbx_strand_id
1 'polypeptide(L)'
;IQYHPEKNIFEFSRKRKFPHSANSIRASQHVANHIVNECRNNDNSFPDFETEARSLIHNFIPVYTGNASDNHSQLYVFLKKDFENHQLN
;
A
#
# COMPACT_ATOMS: atom_id res chain seq x y z
N ILE A 1 -7.64 -13.71 -6.17
CA ILE A 1 -7.22 -12.94 -7.36
C ILE A 1 -5.85 -13.44 -7.80
N GLN A 2 -5.71 -13.88 -9.05
CA GLN A 2 -4.44 -14.42 -9.59
C GLN A 2 -3.49 -13.32 -10.12
N TYR A 3 -3.99 -12.08 -10.27
CA TYR A 3 -3.25 -10.92 -10.80
C TYR A 3 -3.03 -9.84 -9.74
N HIS A 4 -2.06 -8.95 -10.00
CA HIS A 4 -1.63 -7.86 -9.12
C HIS A 4 -2.07 -6.48 -9.64
N PRO A 5 -3.27 -5.98 -9.28
CA PRO A 5 -3.79 -4.70 -9.80
C PRO A 5 -2.92 -3.50 -9.42
N GLU A 6 -2.26 -3.51 -8.27
CA GLU A 6 -1.42 -2.43 -7.79
C GLU A 6 -0.21 -2.16 -8.71
N LYS A 7 0.31 -3.22 -9.35
CA LYS A 7 1.53 -3.15 -10.18
C LYS A 7 1.36 -2.29 -11.42
N ASN A 8 0.17 -2.24 -11.99
CA ASN A 8 -0.10 -1.53 -13.25
C ASN A 8 0.11 -0.01 -13.11
N ILE A 9 -0.08 0.54 -11.92
CA ILE A 9 -0.02 1.98 -11.66
C ILE A 9 1.30 2.36 -11.01
N PHE A 10 1.87 1.49 -10.15
CA PHE A 10 2.93 1.89 -9.23
C PHE A 10 4.30 1.25 -9.49
N GLU A 11 4.41 0.17 -10.27
CA GLU A 11 5.68 -0.54 -10.45
C GLU A 11 6.21 -0.48 -11.89
N PHE A 12 7.40 0.10 -12.06
CA PHE A 12 7.99 0.40 -13.38
C PHE A 12 9.30 -0.35 -13.64
N SER A 13 9.50 -1.49 -12.97
CA SER A 13 10.70 -2.31 -13.13
C SER A 13 10.94 -2.70 -14.58
N ARG A 14 12.09 -2.32 -15.17
CA ARG A 14 12.44 -2.63 -16.57
C ARG A 14 12.57 -4.13 -16.84
N LYS A 15 12.82 -4.94 -15.81
CA LYS A 15 12.97 -6.39 -15.92
C LYS A 15 11.64 -7.13 -15.90
N ARG A 16 10.55 -6.46 -15.51
CA ARG A 16 9.19 -7.01 -15.46
C ARG A 16 8.32 -6.30 -16.49
N LYS A 17 7.38 -7.02 -17.08
CA LYS A 17 6.44 -6.46 -18.06
C LYS A 17 5.09 -6.21 -17.42
N PHE A 18 5.03 -5.25 -16.49
CA PHE A 18 3.76 -4.82 -15.92
C PHE A 18 2.96 -4.03 -16.97
N PRO A 19 1.63 -4.24 -17.08
CA PRO A 19 0.84 -3.56 -18.10
C PRO A 19 0.51 -2.12 -17.66
N HIS A 20 1.02 -1.15 -18.41
CA HIS A 20 0.81 0.29 -18.18
C HIS A 20 -0.11 0.98 -19.21
N SER A 21 -0.91 0.20 -19.95
CA SER A 21 -1.91 0.76 -20.86
C SER A 21 -2.99 1.55 -20.11
N ALA A 22 -3.67 2.49 -20.79
CA ALA A 22 -4.79 3.21 -20.19
C ALA A 22 -5.89 2.28 -19.64
N ASN A 23 -6.14 1.14 -20.31
CA ASN A 23 -7.13 0.16 -19.87
C ASN A 23 -6.68 -0.60 -18.62
N SER A 24 -5.41 -0.97 -18.51
CA SER A 24 -4.88 -1.66 -17.33
C SER A 24 -4.84 -0.74 -16.11
N ILE A 25 -4.55 0.55 -16.30
CA ILE A 25 -4.65 1.57 -15.23
C ILE A 25 -6.11 1.72 -14.77
N ARG A 26 -7.08 1.85 -15.70
CA ARG A 26 -8.50 1.92 -15.35
C ARG A 26 -8.97 0.69 -14.58
N ALA A 27 -8.59 -0.50 -15.02
CA ALA A 27 -8.94 -1.74 -14.33
C ALA A 27 -8.44 -1.75 -12.87
N SER A 28 -7.19 -1.35 -12.64
CA SER A 28 -6.62 -1.23 -11.30
C SER A 28 -7.36 -0.20 -10.43
N GLN A 29 -7.73 0.95 -11.01
CA GLN A 29 -8.52 1.96 -10.30
C GLN A 29 -9.92 1.44 -9.94
N HIS A 30 -10.57 0.68 -10.83
CA HIS A 30 -11.88 0.08 -10.53
C HIS A 30 -11.81 -0.90 -9.35
N VAL A 31 -10.76 -1.73 -9.27
CA VAL A 31 -10.55 -2.62 -8.13
C VAL A 31 -10.35 -1.82 -6.84
N ALA A 32 -9.50 -0.79 -6.86
CA ALA A 32 -9.28 0.07 -5.71
C ALA A 32 -10.57 0.76 -5.24
N ASN A 33 -11.35 1.33 -6.18
CA ASN A 33 -12.63 1.96 -5.87
C ASN A 33 -13.63 0.98 -5.27
N HIS A 34 -13.71 -0.24 -5.80
CA HIS A 34 -14.61 -1.25 -5.26
C HIS A 34 -14.24 -1.62 -3.82
N ILE A 35 -12.96 -1.91 -3.54
CA ILE A 35 -12.49 -2.22 -2.17
C ILE A 35 -12.80 -1.08 -1.21
N VAL A 36 -12.48 0.17 -1.59
CA VAL A 36 -12.77 1.33 -0.75
C VAL A 36 -14.27 1.52 -0.53
N ASN A 37 -15.12 1.24 -1.53
CA ASN A 37 -16.58 1.26 -1.35
C ASN A 37 -17.04 0.19 -0.36
N GLU A 38 -16.52 -1.03 -0.42
CA GLU A 38 -16.83 -2.08 0.55
C GLU A 38 -16.37 -1.72 1.97
N CYS A 39 -15.20 -1.07 2.12
CA CYS A 39 -14.73 -0.57 3.41
C CYS A 39 -15.63 0.52 4.02
N ARG A 40 -16.48 1.20 3.25
CA ARG A 40 -17.46 2.18 3.79
C ARG A 40 -18.71 1.52 4.37
N ASN A 41 -18.90 0.21 4.17
CA ASN A 41 -20.06 -0.52 4.64
C ASN A 41 -19.91 -1.02 6.10
N ASN A 42 -18.95 -0.50 6.85
CA ASN A 42 -18.78 -0.79 8.27
C ASN A 42 -18.49 0.51 9.05
N ASP A 43 -18.86 0.52 10.33
CA ASP A 43 -18.71 1.67 11.23
C ASP A 43 -17.47 1.54 12.14
N ASN A 44 -16.44 0.80 11.72
CA ASN A 44 -15.22 0.68 12.52
C ASN A 44 -14.50 2.02 12.62
N SER A 45 -14.05 2.38 13.82
CA SER A 45 -13.29 3.60 14.09
C SER A 45 -12.20 3.34 15.12
N PHE A 46 -11.18 4.21 15.13
CA PHE A 46 -10.25 4.28 16.25
C PHE A 46 -10.94 4.79 17.52
N PRO A 47 -10.46 4.43 18.72
CA PRO A 47 -11.03 4.88 19.98
C PRO A 47 -10.84 6.40 20.21
N ASP A 48 -9.76 6.96 19.67
CA ASP A 48 -9.40 8.37 19.82
C ASP A 48 -8.46 8.83 18.69
N PHE A 49 -8.34 10.15 18.54
CA PHE A 49 -7.51 10.80 17.53
C PHE A 49 -6.02 10.47 17.66
N GLU A 50 -5.50 10.35 18.88
CA GLU A 50 -4.07 10.12 19.12
C GLU A 50 -3.67 8.71 18.69
N THR A 51 -4.52 7.72 18.96
CA THR A 51 -4.35 6.34 18.51
C THR A 51 -4.43 6.25 16.99
N GLU A 52 -5.38 6.92 16.35
CA GLU A 52 -5.45 7.01 14.88
C GLU A 52 -4.16 7.62 14.32
N ALA A 53 -3.78 8.81 14.80
CA ALA A 53 -2.65 9.57 14.31
C ALA A 53 -1.33 8.77 14.35
N ARG A 54 -1.09 7.96 15.39
CA ARG A 54 0.10 7.10 15.50
C ARG A 54 0.03 5.81 14.66
N SER A 55 -1.17 5.37 14.28
CA SER A 55 -1.39 4.11 13.55
C SER A 55 -1.28 4.25 12.03
N LEU A 56 -1.44 5.46 11.50
CA LEU A 56 -1.43 5.69 10.05
C LEU A 56 -0.06 5.44 9.41
N ILE A 57 -0.06 5.00 8.14
CA ILE A 57 1.16 4.73 7.36
C ILE A 57 2.08 5.96 7.22
N HIS A 58 1.54 7.16 7.43
CA HIS A 58 2.26 8.43 7.36
C HIS A 58 3.40 8.57 8.37
N ASN A 59 3.40 7.78 9.45
CA ASN A 59 4.47 7.79 10.45
C ASN A 59 5.70 6.97 10.04
N PHE A 60 5.63 6.27 8.91
CA PHE A 60 6.68 5.37 8.47
C PHE A 60 7.29 5.88 7.16
N ILE A 61 8.58 5.60 6.97
CA ILE A 61 9.32 6.01 5.78
C ILE A 61 9.62 4.77 4.96
N PRO A 62 9.17 4.70 3.68
CA PRO A 62 9.50 3.57 2.83
C PRO A 62 10.98 3.64 2.41
N VAL A 63 11.58 2.48 2.20
CA VAL A 63 12.94 2.33 1.68
C VAL A 63 12.86 2.08 0.19
N TYR A 64 13.68 2.78 -0.60
CA TYR A 64 13.82 2.52 -2.03
C TYR A 64 14.52 1.17 -2.25
N THR A 65 13.87 0.28 -2.98
CA THR A 65 14.35 -1.08 -3.27
C THR A 65 14.45 -1.38 -4.76
N GLY A 66 14.07 -0.46 -5.66
CA GLY A 66 14.00 -0.71 -7.10
C GLY A 66 15.33 -1.11 -7.78
N ASN A 67 16.49 -0.84 -7.15
CA ASN A 67 17.79 -1.29 -7.66
C ASN A 67 18.17 -2.72 -7.20
N ALA A 68 17.62 -3.17 -6.06
CA ALA A 68 17.96 -4.45 -5.44
C ALA A 68 16.84 -5.50 -5.59
N SER A 69 15.60 -5.05 -5.75
CA SER A 69 14.40 -5.86 -5.89
C SER A 69 13.72 -5.52 -7.20
N ASP A 70 13.43 -6.55 -8.00
CA ASP A 70 12.79 -6.38 -9.30
C ASP A 70 11.26 -6.30 -9.21
N ASN A 71 10.70 -6.46 -8.00
CA ASN A 71 9.26 -6.58 -7.77
C ASN A 71 8.62 -5.32 -7.23
N HIS A 72 9.29 -4.60 -6.33
CA HIS A 72 8.77 -3.40 -5.68
C HIS A 72 9.82 -2.30 -5.68
N SER A 73 9.43 -1.12 -6.14
CA SER A 73 10.28 0.06 -6.20
C SER A 73 10.54 0.61 -4.79
N GLN A 74 9.56 0.50 -3.90
CA GLN A 74 9.62 0.92 -2.50
C GLN A 74 8.97 -0.13 -1.59
N LEU A 75 9.49 -0.27 -0.37
CA LEU A 75 8.94 -1.14 0.67
C LEU A 75 8.95 -0.43 2.03
N TYR A 76 7.87 -0.60 2.80
CA TYR A 76 7.87 -0.29 4.22
C TYR A 76 8.42 -1.49 5.00
N VAL A 77 9.48 -1.27 5.78
CA VAL A 77 10.13 -2.30 6.59
C VAL A 77 9.87 -1.97 8.05
N PHE A 78 9.22 -2.88 8.76
CA PHE A 78 8.86 -2.71 10.17
C PHE A 78 9.67 -3.65 11.04
N LEU A 79 10.35 -3.09 12.03
CA LEU A 79 11.07 -3.79 13.08
C LEU A 79 10.25 -3.74 14.38
N LYS A 80 10.55 -4.63 15.34
CA LYS A 80 9.88 -4.66 16.64
C LYS A 80 9.85 -3.29 17.33
N LYS A 81 10.97 -2.56 17.26
CA LYS A 81 11.10 -1.20 17.80
C LYS A 81 10.12 -0.21 17.17
N ASP A 82 9.70 -0.39 15.92
CA ASP A 82 8.82 0.55 15.25
C ASP A 82 7.40 0.44 15.82
N PHE A 83 6.96 -0.76 16.21
CA PHE A 83 5.71 -0.95 16.94
C PHE A 83 5.78 -0.41 18.37
N GLU A 84 6.90 -0.64 19.06
CA GLU A 84 7.14 -0.11 20.41
C GLU A 84 7.13 1.43 20.42
N ASN A 85 7.77 2.07 19.44
CA ASN A 85 7.83 3.53 19.31
C ASN A 85 6.47 4.17 19.03
N HIS A 86 5.58 3.45 18.34
CA HIS A 86 4.23 3.94 18.00
C HIS A 86 3.15 3.45 18.96
N GLN A 87 3.53 2.66 19.97
CA GLN A 87 2.63 2.08 20.98
C GLN A 87 1.51 1.23 20.34
N LEU A 88 1.83 0.48 19.28
CA LEU A 88 0.89 -0.35 18.51
C LEU A 88 0.88 -1.83 18.96
N ASN A 89 1.20 -2.10 20.23
CA ASN A 89 1.36 -3.45 20.80
C ASN A 89 0.04 -4.09 21.20
#